data_AF-A0AAU1KL80-F1
#
_entry.id   AF-A0AAU1KL80-F1
#
_cell.length_a   1.000
_cell.length_b   1.000
_cell.length_c   1.000
_cell.angle_alpha   90.00
_cell.angle_beta   90.00
_cell.angle_gamma   90.00
#
_symmetry.space_group_name_H-M   'P 1'
#
loop_
_entity.id
_entity.type
_entity.pdbx_description
1 polymer ?
#
loop_
_entity_poly.entity_id
_entity_poly.type
_entity_poly.pdbx_seq_one_letter_code
_entity_poly.pdbx_strand_id
1 'polypeptide(L)'
;MIEKDTLEARLTELRALMAEHIGAALAHLDGIQDPLERERAARLLSDDLLPHAVRSARQARTAAVLELRHGRTLREVGELLGLSIPRVDQLAKGK
;
A
#
# COMPACT_ATOMS: atom_id res chain seq x y z
N MET A 1 -3.94 4.54 25.56
CA MET A 1 -5.11 4.03 24.80
C MET A 1 -5.52 5.01 23.71
N ILE A 2 -5.54 6.31 23.98
CA ILE A 2 -5.87 7.38 23.01
C ILE A 2 -5.06 7.32 21.70
N GLU A 3 -3.75 7.06 21.74
CA GLU A 3 -2.89 7.05 20.53
C GLU A 3 -3.23 5.94 19.52
N LYS A 4 -3.63 4.76 20.02
CA LYS A 4 -4.00 3.62 19.17
C LYS A 4 -5.32 3.89 18.46
N ASP A 5 -6.30 4.43 19.19
CA ASP A 5 -7.61 4.77 18.67
C ASP A 5 -7.50 5.87 17.59
N THR A 6 -6.59 6.84 17.77
CA THR A 6 -6.30 7.85 16.75
C THR A 6 -5.60 7.29 15.51
N LEU A 7 -4.70 6.31 15.66
CA LEU A 7 -4.05 5.67 14.52
C LEU A 7 -5.04 4.85 13.71
N GLU A 8 -5.91 4.08 14.37
CA GLU A 8 -6.95 3.27 13.71
C GLU A 8 -7.97 4.14 12.95
N ALA A 9 -8.39 5.26 13.55
CA ALA A 9 -9.23 6.25 12.88
C ALA A 9 -8.52 6.82 11.65
N ARG A 10 -7.24 7.20 11.78
CA ARG A 10 -6.47 7.75 10.65
C ARG A 10 -6.28 6.73 9.53
N LEU A 11 -6.04 5.46 9.85
CA LEU A 11 -5.92 4.39 8.85
C LEU A 11 -7.25 4.16 8.12
N THR A 12 -8.38 4.30 8.82
CA THR A 12 -9.71 4.25 8.20
C THR A 12 -9.91 5.37 7.20
N GLU A 13 -9.55 6.61 7.57
CA GLU A 13 -9.61 7.77 6.65
C GLU A 13 -8.70 7.57 5.42
N LEU A 14 -7.45 7.15 5.65
CA LEU A 14 -6.51 6.90 4.57
C LEU A 14 -7.00 5.78 3.64
N ARG A 15 -7.61 4.73 4.17
CA ARG A 15 -8.24 3.67 3.38
C ARG A 15 -9.37 4.22 2.52
N ALA A 16 -10.24 5.06 3.07
CA ALA A 16 -11.34 5.66 2.32
C ALA A 16 -10.81 6.53 1.16
N LEU A 17 -9.83 7.40 1.43
CA LEU A 17 -9.21 8.24 0.40
C LEU A 17 -8.53 7.41 -0.70
N MET A 18 -7.76 6.37 -0.34
CA MET A 18 -7.13 5.47 -1.31
C MET A 18 -8.18 4.75 -2.16
N ALA A 19 -9.27 4.29 -1.56
CA ALA A 19 -10.37 3.64 -2.27
C ALA A 19 -11.07 4.59 -3.23
N GLU A 20 -11.28 5.85 -2.84
CA GLU A 20 -11.85 6.89 -3.70
C GLU A 20 -10.98 7.14 -4.93
N HIS A 21 -9.66 7.30 -4.75
CA HIS A 21 -8.74 7.51 -5.86
C HIS A 21 -8.67 6.32 -6.82
N ILE A 22 -8.66 5.09 -6.29
CA ILE A 22 -8.71 3.87 -7.11
C ILE A 22 -10.05 3.80 -7.86
N GLY A 23 -11.16 4.10 -7.18
CA GLY A 23 -12.49 4.17 -7.77
C GLY A 23 -12.58 5.18 -8.91
N ALA A 24 -11.99 6.37 -8.74
CA ALA A 24 -11.92 7.39 -9.78
C ALA A 24 -11.14 6.91 -11.01
N ALA A 25 -10.00 6.23 -10.82
CA ALA A 25 -9.23 5.64 -11.92
C ALA A 25 -10.04 4.59 -12.69
N LEU A 26 -10.83 3.76 -12.00
CA LEU A 26 -11.70 2.77 -12.64
C LEU A 26 -12.88 3.43 -13.36
N ALA A 27 -13.48 4.47 -12.77
CA ALA A 27 -14.59 5.21 -13.40
C ALA A 27 -14.16 5.88 -14.72
N HIS A 28 -12.89 6.27 -14.87
CA HIS A 28 -12.37 6.73 -16.15
C HIS A 28 -12.44 5.65 -17.24
N LEU A 29 -12.23 4.37 -16.91
CA LEU A 29 -12.37 3.29 -17.87
C LEU A 29 -13.82 3.10 -18.32
N ASP A 30 -14.77 3.20 -17.38
CA ASP A 30 -16.21 3.07 -17.67
C ASP A 30 -16.72 4.21 -18.55
N GLY A 31 -16.11 5.40 -18.46
CA GLY A 31 -16.44 6.55 -19.30
C GLY A 31 -16.00 6.42 -20.76
N ILE A 32 -15.08 5.51 -21.09
CA ILE A 32 -14.55 5.35 -22.45
C ILE A 32 -15.58 4.62 -23.33
N GLN A 33 -16.03 5.29 -24.37
CA GLN A 33 -17.07 4.78 -25.27
C GLN A 33 -16.54 3.80 -26.31
N ASP A 34 -15.34 4.03 -26.85
CA ASP A 34 -14.72 3.14 -27.83
C ASP A 34 -14.21 1.85 -27.13
N PRO A 35 -14.72 0.66 -27.50
CA PRO A 35 -14.26 -0.59 -26.94
C PRO A 35 -12.75 -0.84 -27.10
N LEU A 36 -12.15 -0.41 -28.20
CA LEU A 36 -10.71 -0.59 -28.44
C LEU A 36 -9.88 0.31 -27.51
N GLU A 37 -10.29 1.57 -27.37
CA GLU A 37 -9.65 2.51 -26.45
C GLU A 37 -9.79 2.02 -25.00
N ARG A 38 -10.99 1.59 -24.61
CA ARG A 38 -11.26 1.10 -23.25
C ARG A 38 -10.41 -0.12 -22.90
N GLU A 39 -10.27 -1.06 -23.82
CA GLU A 39 -9.43 -2.24 -23.61
C GLU A 39 -7.95 -1.86 -23.47
N ARG A 40 -7.44 -0.97 -24.32
CA ARG A 40 -6.05 -0.50 -24.22
C ARG A 40 -5.77 0.25 -22.93
N ALA A 41 -6.70 1.10 -22.50
CA ALA A 41 -6.60 1.83 -21.24
C ALA A 41 -6.67 0.88 -20.03
N ALA A 42 -7.55 -0.13 -20.07
CA ALA A 42 -7.62 -1.16 -19.03
C ALA A 42 -6.31 -1.96 -18.94
N ARG A 43 -5.71 -2.32 -20.08
CA ARG A 43 -4.41 -2.99 -20.14
C ARG A 43 -3.29 -2.14 -19.56
N LEU A 44 -3.26 -0.84 -19.86
CA LEU A 44 -2.29 0.10 -19.28
C LEU A 44 -2.41 0.13 -17.76
N LEU A 45 -3.65 0.20 -17.25
CA LEU A 45 -3.89 0.17 -15.81
C LEU A 45 -3.43 -1.16 -15.19
N SER A 46 -3.82 -2.30 -15.79
CA SER A 46 -3.55 -3.63 -15.23
C SER A 46 -2.09 -4.06 -15.29
N ASP A 47 -1.42 -3.76 -16.39
CA ASP A 47 -0.13 -4.37 -16.71
C ASP A 47 1.05 -3.44 -16.38
N ASP A 48 0.80 -2.12 -16.27
CA ASP A 48 1.85 -1.14 -15.98
C ASP A 48 1.60 -0.43 -14.64
N LEU A 49 0.48 0.32 -14.55
CA LEU A 49 0.24 1.22 -13.42
C LEU A 49 0.03 0.48 -12.09
N LEU A 50 -0.82 -0.56 -12.06
CA LEU A 50 -1.06 -1.34 -10.84
C LEU A 50 0.20 -2.09 -10.37
N PRO A 51 0.96 -2.79 -11.23
CA PRO A 51 2.23 -3.38 -10.83
C PRO A 51 3.23 -2.36 -10.30
N HIS A 52 3.31 -1.17 -10.90
CA HIS A 52 4.12 -0.08 -10.38
C HIS A 52 3.67 0.34 -8.97
N ALA A 53 2.37 0.59 -8.77
CA ALA A 53 1.81 0.96 -7.47
C ALA A 53 2.08 -0.10 -6.38
N VAL A 54 1.98 -1.40 -6.72
CA VAL A 54 2.31 -2.50 -5.80
C VAL A 54 3.79 -2.47 -5.39
N ARG A 55 4.70 -2.24 -6.35
CA ARG A 55 6.14 -2.12 -6.04
C ARG A 55 6.41 -0.91 -5.13
N SER A 56 5.80 0.23 -5.42
CA SER A 56 5.95 1.45 -4.62
C SER A 56 5.40 1.29 -3.20
N ALA A 57 4.23 0.66 -3.04
CA ALA A 57 3.66 0.32 -1.74
C ALA A 57 4.57 -0.61 -0.93
N ARG A 58 5.20 -1.60 -1.58
CA ARG A 58 6.19 -2.47 -0.94
C ARG A 58 7.42 -1.70 -0.48
N GLN A 59 7.94 -0.78 -1.28
CA GLN A 59 9.07 0.06 -0.92
C GLN A 59 8.75 0.93 0.29
N ALA A 60 7.56 1.55 0.34
CA ALA A 60 7.12 2.33 1.50
C ALA A 60 7.09 1.47 2.78
N ARG A 61 6.62 0.21 2.69
CA ARG A 61 6.65 -0.72 3.84
C ARG A 61 8.08 -1.05 4.27
N THR A 62 8.97 -1.33 3.33
CA THR A 62 10.39 -1.60 3.64
C THR A 62 11.05 -0.39 4.29
N ALA A 63 10.84 0.81 3.74
CA ALA A 63 11.37 2.05 4.31
C ALA A 63 10.88 2.27 5.75
N ALA A 64 9.57 2.16 5.99
CA ALA A 64 9.00 2.29 7.33
C ALA A 64 9.56 1.25 8.32
N VAL A 65 9.76 0.00 7.88
CA VAL A 65 10.42 -1.01 8.73
C VAL A 65 11.86 -0.60 9.03
N LEU A 66 12.65 -0.18 8.03
CA LEU A 66 14.03 0.26 8.25
C LEU A 66 14.12 1.44 9.21
N GLU A 67 13.22 2.42 9.07
CA GLU A 67 13.08 3.54 10.00
C GLU A 67 12.82 3.06 11.44
N LEU A 68 11.85 2.17 11.63
CA LEU A 68 11.53 1.62 12.95
C LEU A 68 12.67 0.79 13.55
N ARG A 69 13.48 0.14 12.70
CA ARG A 69 14.66 -0.65 13.10
C ARG A 69 15.78 0.24 13.66
N HIS A 70 15.80 1.53 13.38
CA HIS A 70 16.69 2.47 14.04
C HIS A 70 16.27 2.66 15.51
N GLY A 71 16.87 1.85 16.39
CA GLY A 71 16.64 1.91 17.84
C GLY A 71 15.66 0.85 18.38
N ARG A 72 15.23 -0.12 17.56
CA ARG A 72 14.41 -1.26 18.01
C ARG A 72 14.97 -2.58 17.50
N THR A 73 14.61 -3.68 18.15
CA THR A 73 14.87 -5.08 17.77
C THR A 73 13.79 -5.61 16.80
N LEU A 74 14.05 -6.75 16.13
CA LEU A 74 13.10 -7.29 15.15
C LEU A 74 11.79 -7.70 15.82
N ARG A 75 11.91 -8.18 17.07
CA ARG A 75 10.79 -8.54 17.93
C ARG A 75 9.93 -7.32 18.27
N GLU A 76 10.55 -6.24 18.75
CA GLU A 76 9.83 -5.00 19.09
C GLU A 76 9.11 -4.39 17.89
N VAL A 77 9.75 -4.38 16.71
CA VAL A 77 9.10 -3.93 15.48
C VAL A 77 7.96 -4.87 15.07
N GLY A 78 8.12 -6.18 15.25
CA GLY A 78 7.06 -7.17 15.00
C GLY A 78 5.86 -6.97 15.91
N GLU A 79 6.08 -6.73 17.20
CA GLU A 79 5.04 -6.42 18.18
C GLU A 79 4.30 -5.13 17.81
N LEU A 80 5.01 -4.07 17.41
CA LEU A 80 4.42 -2.79 17.00
C LEU A 80 3.57 -2.90 15.73
N LEU A 81 4.01 -3.68 14.74
CA LEU A 81 3.35 -3.80 13.45
C LEU A 81 2.36 -4.97 13.37
N GLY A 82 2.25 -5.80 14.42
CA GLY A 82 1.48 -7.04 14.39
C GLY A 82 2.01 -8.06 13.37
N LEU A 83 3.33 -8.08 13.15
CA LEU A 83 4.01 -8.96 12.20
C LEU A 83 4.89 -9.98 12.91
N SER A 84 5.06 -11.15 12.30
CA SER A 84 6.05 -12.12 12.78
C SER A 84 7.48 -11.62 12.56
N ILE A 85 8.42 -12.02 13.41
CA ILE A 85 9.85 -11.68 13.28
C ILE A 85 10.40 -12.01 11.87
N PRO A 86 10.13 -13.20 11.28
CA PRO A 86 10.58 -13.50 9.91
C PRO A 86 10.04 -12.52 8.87
N ARG A 87 8.80 -12.03 9.05
CA ARG A 87 8.21 -11.07 8.12
C ARG A 87 8.86 -9.70 8.21
N VAL A 88 9.19 -9.25 9.43
CA VAL A 88 9.96 -8.02 9.64
C VAL A 88 11.36 -8.13 9.03
N ASP A 89 12.03 -9.27 9.22
CA ASP A 89 13.35 -9.54 8.64
C ASP A 89 13.34 -9.53 7.11
N GLN A 90 12.32 -10.14 6.48
CA GLN A 90 12.12 -10.05 5.03
C GLN A 90 11.98 -8.60 4.55
N LEU A 91 11.11 -7.81 5.21
CA LEU A 91 10.89 -6.41 4.84
C LEU A 91 12.16 -5.57 5.00
N ALA A 92 12.92 -5.76 6.08
CA ALA A 92 14.18 -5.08 6.33
C ALA A 92 15.26 -5.43 5.28
N LYS A 93 15.20 -6.64 4.70
CA LYS A 93 16.09 -7.07 3.62
C LYS A 93 15.59 -6.70 2.21
N GLY A 94 14.43 -6.04 2.11
CA GLY A 94 13.76 -5.77 0.83
C GLY A 94 13.26 -7.04 0.11
N LYS A 95 13.09 -8.14 0.85
CA LYS A 95 12.73 -9.48 0.36
C LYS A 95 11.26 -9.81 0.51
#